data_AF-A0A9X6AHB5-F1
#
_entry.id   AF-A0A9X6AHB5-F1
#
_cell.length_a   1.000
_cell.length_b   1.000
_cell.length_c   1.000
_cell.angle_alpha   90.00
_cell.angle_beta   90.00
_cell.angle_gamma   90.00
#
_symmetry.space_group_name_H-M   'P 1'
#
loop_
_entity.id
_entity.type
_entity.pdbx_description
1 polymer ?
#
loop_
_entity_poly.entity_id
_entity_poly.type
_entity_poly.pdbx_seq_one_letter_code
_entity_poly.pdbx_strand_id
1 'polypeptide(L)'
;MSDTPFGFGLPPEEPENGDEGKKKDQQSGGGQGPFGFGPPGAGGPGADNPLAAMFGSMNPNDLGAAFQQLGQMLSYEGGPVNWDMAKQIARQTVSQGTSDGTKDASVGPAERTAVQDAVRLADLWLDDATSLPSGAASAVAWSRAEWVEATLPVWQELVDPVAERVGAAMGDVLPEEMQAMAGPLIGMMRSMGGAMFGTQIGQAVGVLAGEVVGSTDIGLPLGPAGKAALLPL
;
A
#
# COMPACT_ATOMS: atom_id res chain seq x y z
N MET A 1 13.37 56.90 -11.04
CA MET A 1 12.76 56.71 -9.72
C MET A 1 13.17 55.32 -9.25
N SER A 2 14.10 55.24 -8.30
CA SER A 2 14.61 53.99 -7.76
C SER A 2 15.14 54.29 -6.37
N ASP A 3 14.25 54.14 -5.38
CA ASP A 3 14.57 54.12 -3.97
C ASP A 3 14.46 52.68 -3.47
N THR A 4 15.62 52.05 -3.29
CA THR A 4 15.79 50.95 -2.31
C THR A 4 15.60 51.52 -0.90
N PRO A 5 15.10 50.75 0.09
CA PRO A 5 16.03 49.92 0.85
C PRO A 5 15.47 48.61 1.43
N PHE A 6 16.39 47.64 1.50
CA PHE A 6 16.37 46.55 2.48
C PHE A 6 16.48 47.11 3.91
N GLY A 7 15.69 46.59 4.84
CA GLY A 7 15.79 46.96 6.25
C GLY A 7 14.98 46.05 7.15
N PHE A 8 15.66 45.16 7.86
CA PHE A 8 15.16 44.45 9.03
C PHE A 8 14.71 45.48 10.08
N GLY A 9 13.44 45.46 10.44
CA GLY A 9 12.85 46.25 11.53
C GLY A 9 11.86 45.40 12.31
N LEU A 10 12.07 45.32 13.62
CA LEU A 10 11.31 44.55 14.61
C LEU A 10 9.80 44.88 14.59
N PRO A 11 8.90 43.91 14.88
CA PRO A 11 7.51 44.23 15.19
C PRO A 11 7.41 44.87 16.60
N PRO A 12 6.55 45.89 16.80
CA PRO A 12 6.35 46.52 18.10
C PRO A 12 5.41 45.71 19.01
N GLU A 13 5.62 45.87 20.31
CA GLU A 13 4.94 45.22 21.43
C GLU A 13 3.46 45.62 21.58
N GLU A 14 2.68 44.71 22.16
CA GLU A 14 1.27 44.86 22.54
C GLU A 14 1.09 45.82 23.73
N PRO A 15 -0.03 46.56 23.83
CA PRO A 15 -0.37 47.25 25.06
C PRO A 15 -1.13 46.35 26.03
N GLU A 16 -0.53 46.17 27.21
CA GLU A 16 -1.16 45.74 28.46
C GLU A 16 -2.13 46.83 28.96
N ASN A 17 -3.35 46.46 29.34
CA ASN A 17 -4.20 47.26 30.24
C ASN A 17 -5.13 46.33 31.03
N GLY A 18 -4.85 46.22 32.34
CA GLY A 18 -5.80 45.73 33.33
C GLY A 18 -6.91 46.74 33.61
N ASP A 19 -8.03 46.33 34.21
CA ASP A 19 -8.12 46.24 35.66
C ASP A 19 -9.53 45.82 36.16
N GLU A 20 -9.52 45.07 37.27
CA GLU A 20 -10.50 44.95 38.36
C GLU A 20 -12.00 44.58 38.16
N GLY A 21 -12.33 43.35 38.58
CA GLY A 21 -13.02 43.15 39.88
C GLY A 21 -14.49 42.71 39.90
N LYS A 22 -14.76 41.45 40.27
CA LYS A 22 -15.55 41.05 41.47
C LYS A 22 -15.77 39.53 41.60
N LYS A 23 -15.54 39.05 42.83
CA LYS A 23 -15.71 37.69 43.37
C LYS A 23 -17.15 37.15 43.28
N LYS A 24 -17.29 35.84 43.06
CA LYS A 24 -18.10 34.95 43.92
C LYS A 24 -17.80 33.48 43.67
N ASP A 25 -17.59 32.77 44.77
CA ASP A 25 -17.40 31.33 44.90
C ASP A 25 -18.56 30.52 44.32
N GLN A 26 -18.26 29.45 43.57
CA GLN A 26 -19.03 28.22 43.72
C GLN A 26 -18.24 26.97 43.32
N GLN A 27 -18.38 26.00 44.22
CA GLN A 27 -17.73 24.71 44.38
C GLN A 27 -18.28 23.65 43.43
N SER A 28 -17.45 22.63 43.19
CA SER A 28 -17.81 21.20 42.99
C SER A 28 -17.65 20.63 41.58
N GLY A 29 -17.02 19.45 41.54
CA GLY A 29 -17.25 18.44 40.51
C GLY A 29 -16.04 18.15 39.61
N GLY A 30 -15.18 17.22 40.05
CA GLY A 30 -14.03 16.74 39.29
C GLY A 30 -14.43 16.12 37.94
N GLY A 31 -13.81 16.63 36.87
CA GLY A 31 -13.95 16.14 35.51
C GLY A 31 -13.04 14.93 35.25
N GLN A 32 -13.65 13.88 34.70
CA GLN A 32 -13.00 12.68 34.20
C GLN A 32 -11.87 12.98 33.21
N GLY A 33 -10.74 12.30 33.37
CA GLY A 33 -9.68 12.24 32.37
C GLY A 33 -10.07 11.39 31.14
N PRO A 34 -9.40 11.59 29.99
CA PRO A 34 -9.78 11.06 28.68
C PRO A 34 -9.45 9.57 28.43
N PHE A 35 -9.17 8.79 29.48
CA PHE A 35 -8.90 7.35 29.40
C PHE A 35 -10.05 6.58 30.04
N GLY A 36 -11.02 6.18 29.21
CA GLY A 36 -12.17 5.38 29.63
C GLY A 36 -11.80 3.92 29.89
N PHE A 37 -11.35 3.62 31.10
CA PHE A 37 -11.26 2.26 31.65
C PHE A 37 -12.28 2.12 32.79
N GLY A 38 -13.51 1.75 32.45
CA GLY A 38 -14.55 1.39 33.43
C GLY A 38 -14.56 -0.13 33.68
N PRO A 39 -14.81 -0.60 34.91
CA PRO A 39 -14.76 -2.03 35.23
C PRO A 39 -16.00 -2.77 34.69
N PRO A 40 -15.88 -4.03 34.21
CA PRO A 40 -17.05 -4.79 33.77
C PRO A 40 -17.81 -5.33 34.99
N GLY A 41 -19.05 -4.89 35.13
CA GLY A 41 -20.02 -5.46 36.06
C GLY A 41 -20.70 -6.71 35.48
N ALA A 42 -20.61 -7.79 36.24
CA ALA A 42 -21.63 -8.82 36.52
C ALA A 42 -22.58 -9.32 35.40
N GLY A 43 -22.38 -10.60 35.02
CA GLY A 43 -23.38 -11.65 35.30
C GLY A 43 -24.36 -12.06 34.20
N GLY A 44 -24.03 -13.15 33.49
CA GLY A 44 -24.98 -13.99 32.74
C GLY A 44 -24.47 -15.44 32.64
N PRO A 45 -25.27 -16.47 32.99
CA PRO A 45 -24.80 -17.86 33.02
C PRO A 45 -24.84 -18.49 31.62
N GLY A 46 -23.67 -18.87 31.10
CA GLY A 46 -23.53 -19.54 29.79
C GLY A 46 -22.24 -19.20 29.02
N ALA A 47 -21.36 -18.37 29.58
CA ALA A 47 -20.13 -17.93 28.96
C ALA A 47 -18.95 -18.91 29.19
N ASP A 48 -19.01 -20.10 28.63
CA ASP A 48 -17.86 -21.02 28.65
C ASP A 48 -17.17 -21.20 27.30
N ASN A 49 -17.58 -20.47 26.25
CA ASN A 49 -16.82 -20.44 24.99
C ASN A 49 -16.82 -19.04 24.36
N PRO A 50 -15.78 -18.22 24.58
CA PRO A 50 -15.63 -16.94 23.88
C PRO A 50 -15.64 -17.10 22.34
N LEU A 51 -15.22 -18.27 21.84
CA LEU A 51 -15.31 -18.64 20.43
C LEU A 51 -16.77 -18.84 19.95
N ALA A 52 -17.66 -19.38 20.78
CA ALA A 52 -19.06 -19.60 20.41
C ALA A 52 -19.86 -18.29 20.42
N ALA A 53 -19.52 -17.35 21.30
CA ALA A 53 -20.11 -16.01 21.30
C ALA A 53 -19.67 -15.21 20.05
N MET A 54 -18.42 -15.38 19.61
CA MET A 54 -17.91 -14.80 18.37
C MET A 54 -18.61 -15.40 17.13
N PHE A 55 -18.82 -16.72 17.12
CA PHE A 55 -19.51 -17.41 16.00
C PHE A 55 -21.03 -17.18 15.98
N GLY A 56 -21.65 -16.99 17.14
CA GLY A 56 -23.10 -16.71 17.27
C GLY A 56 -23.50 -15.25 17.01
N SER A 57 -22.53 -14.32 16.99
CA SER A 57 -22.73 -12.89 16.71
C SER A 57 -22.38 -12.49 15.27
N MET A 58 -21.82 -13.40 14.47
CA MET A 58 -21.61 -13.17 13.04
C MET A 58 -22.91 -13.42 12.26
N ASN A 59 -23.29 -12.46 11.41
CA ASN A 59 -24.46 -12.61 10.54
C ASN A 59 -24.27 -13.80 9.57
N PRO A 60 -25.35 -14.52 9.20
CA PRO A 60 -25.29 -15.61 8.22
C PRO A 60 -24.70 -15.20 6.86
N ASN A 61 -24.84 -13.94 6.46
CA ASN A 61 -24.26 -13.38 5.24
C ASN A 61 -22.74 -13.14 5.36
N ASP A 62 -22.27 -12.69 6.53
CA ASP A 62 -20.83 -12.50 6.78
C ASP A 62 -20.11 -13.85 6.87
N LEU A 63 -20.81 -14.88 7.38
CA LEU A 63 -20.31 -16.25 7.48
C LEU A 63 -20.08 -16.88 6.10
N GLY A 64 -20.95 -16.57 5.12
CA GLY A 64 -20.78 -17.00 3.73
C GLY A 64 -19.57 -16.35 3.05
N ALA A 65 -19.37 -15.04 3.25
CA ALA A 65 -18.20 -14.32 2.75
C ALA A 65 -16.90 -14.80 3.42
N ALA A 66 -16.93 -15.03 4.74
CA ALA A 66 -15.80 -15.58 5.48
C ALA A 66 -15.45 -17.00 4.98
N PHE A 67 -16.44 -17.83 4.65
CA PHE A 67 -16.21 -19.16 4.10
C PHE A 67 -15.62 -19.14 2.69
N GLN A 68 -16.03 -18.18 1.84
CA GLN A 68 -15.39 -17.97 0.54
C GLN A 68 -13.94 -17.49 0.67
N GLN A 69 -13.67 -16.58 1.60
CA GLN A 69 -12.32 -16.08 1.86
C GLN A 69 -11.42 -17.20 2.42
N LEU A 70 -11.93 -17.99 3.37
CA LEU A 70 -11.23 -19.15 3.92
C LEU A 70 -11.03 -20.24 2.85
N GLY A 71 -12.03 -20.43 1.98
CA GLY A 71 -11.97 -21.35 0.84
C GLY A 71 -10.88 -20.95 -0.15
N GLN A 72 -10.77 -19.66 -0.49
CA GLN A 72 -9.70 -19.12 -1.33
C GLN A 72 -8.33 -19.25 -0.65
N MET A 73 -8.25 -19.04 0.66
CA MET A 73 -7.03 -19.19 1.45
C MET A 73 -6.57 -20.66 1.58
N LEU A 74 -7.52 -21.61 1.68
CA LEU A 74 -7.24 -23.06 1.77
C LEU A 74 -7.00 -23.69 0.40
N SER A 75 -7.61 -23.16 -0.66
CA SER A 75 -7.34 -23.57 -2.04
C SER A 75 -6.04 -22.99 -2.58
N TYR A 76 -5.48 -21.98 -1.90
CA TYR A 76 -4.18 -21.43 -2.22
C TYR A 76 -3.09 -22.41 -1.75
N GLU A 77 -2.77 -23.38 -2.61
CA GLU A 77 -1.52 -24.15 -2.56
C GLU A 77 -0.35 -23.32 -3.09
N GLY A 78 -0.22 -22.08 -2.65
CA GLY A 78 0.64 -21.13 -3.35
C GLY A 78 1.91 -20.79 -2.62
N GLY A 79 2.89 -20.38 -3.42
CA GLY A 79 4.28 -20.13 -3.06
C GLY A 79 4.51 -19.03 -2.01
N PRO A 80 5.76 -18.58 -1.86
CA PRO A 80 6.21 -17.74 -0.74
C PRO A 80 5.44 -16.40 -0.60
N VAL A 81 4.78 -15.95 -1.67
CA VAL A 81 3.96 -14.74 -1.72
C VAL A 81 2.66 -15.02 -2.49
N ASN A 82 1.51 -14.56 -1.97
CA ASN A 82 0.24 -14.61 -2.67
C ASN A 82 0.11 -13.47 -3.67
N TRP A 83 0.61 -13.71 -4.89
CA TRP A 83 0.65 -12.72 -5.97
C TRP A 83 -0.72 -12.37 -6.56
N ASP A 84 -1.67 -13.30 -6.55
CA ASP A 84 -3.04 -13.01 -6.98
C ASP A 84 -3.69 -11.97 -6.05
N MET A 85 -3.52 -12.15 -4.74
CA MET A 85 -3.98 -11.18 -3.75
C MET A 85 -3.19 -9.87 -3.86
N ALA A 86 -1.87 -9.93 -4.06
CA ALA A 86 -1.05 -8.74 -4.28
C ALA A 86 -1.56 -7.92 -5.48
N LYS A 87 -1.84 -8.58 -6.61
CA LYS A 87 -2.39 -7.96 -7.82
C LYS A 87 -3.74 -7.30 -7.55
N GLN A 88 -4.65 -8.00 -6.86
CA GLN A 88 -5.97 -7.46 -6.51
C GLN A 88 -5.87 -6.22 -5.63
N ILE A 89 -5.04 -6.27 -4.59
CA ILE A 89 -4.82 -5.15 -3.68
C ILE A 89 -4.16 -3.98 -4.40
N ALA A 90 -3.12 -4.22 -5.21
CA ALA A 90 -2.48 -3.18 -6.00
C ALA A 90 -3.46 -2.47 -6.93
N ARG A 91 -4.30 -3.23 -7.65
CA ARG A 91 -5.36 -2.66 -8.49
C ARG A 91 -6.40 -1.88 -7.70
N GLN A 92 -6.78 -2.36 -6.52
CA GLN A 92 -7.71 -1.66 -5.64
C GLN A 92 -7.10 -0.33 -5.15
N THR A 93 -5.84 -0.33 -4.70
CA THR A 93 -5.11 0.88 -4.31
C THR A 93 -5.03 1.89 -5.45
N VAL A 94 -4.68 1.44 -6.65
CA VAL A 94 -4.64 2.27 -7.86
C VAL A 94 -6.00 2.88 -8.18
N SER A 95 -7.09 2.13 -8.00
CA SER A 95 -8.46 2.63 -8.23
C SER A 95 -8.92 3.67 -7.20
N GLN A 96 -8.40 3.59 -5.97
CA GLN A 96 -8.69 4.58 -4.91
C GLN A 96 -8.01 5.92 -5.22
N GLY A 97 -6.85 5.88 -5.87
CA GLY A 97 -6.05 7.05 -6.22
C GLY A 97 -5.09 7.48 -5.11
N THR A 98 -4.15 8.35 -5.46
CA THR A 98 -3.20 8.95 -4.52
C THR A 98 -3.82 10.13 -3.77
N SER A 99 -3.16 10.57 -2.69
CA SER A 99 -3.54 11.77 -1.93
C SER A 99 -3.62 13.03 -2.80
N ASP A 100 -2.82 13.07 -3.87
CA ASP A 100 -2.67 14.24 -4.74
C ASP A 100 -3.75 14.27 -5.84
N GLY A 101 -4.70 13.34 -5.79
CA GLY A 101 -5.85 13.27 -6.70
C GLY A 101 -5.59 12.45 -7.97
N THR A 102 -4.37 11.94 -8.15
CA THR A 102 -4.02 11.08 -9.28
C THR A 102 -4.75 9.74 -9.18
N LYS A 103 -5.53 9.40 -10.21
CA LYS A 103 -6.30 8.15 -10.28
C LYS A 103 -5.98 7.38 -11.55
N ASP A 104 -6.34 6.11 -11.56
CA ASP A 104 -6.30 5.32 -12.79
C ASP A 104 -7.29 5.87 -13.81
N ALA A 105 -6.81 6.10 -15.02
CA ALA A 105 -7.59 6.54 -16.17
C ALA A 105 -7.30 5.63 -17.36
N SER A 106 -8.33 5.32 -18.14
CA SER A 106 -8.16 4.51 -19.34
C SER A 106 -7.41 5.30 -20.40
N VAL A 107 -6.40 4.67 -21.01
CA VAL A 107 -5.59 5.31 -22.04
C VAL A 107 -6.32 5.29 -23.40
N GLY A 108 -6.53 6.48 -23.96
CA GLY A 108 -7.18 6.70 -25.24
C GLY A 108 -6.24 6.57 -26.45
N PRO A 109 -6.77 6.49 -27.68
CA PRO A 109 -5.96 6.45 -28.90
C PRO A 109 -5.03 7.66 -29.06
N ALA A 110 -5.50 8.86 -28.71
CA ALA A 110 -4.71 10.10 -28.83
C ALA A 110 -3.47 10.08 -27.91
N GLU A 111 -3.62 9.61 -26.67
CA GLU A 111 -2.51 9.50 -25.72
C GLU A 111 -1.51 8.44 -26.16
N ARG A 112 -1.98 7.30 -26.71
CA ARG A 112 -1.09 6.28 -27.30
C ARG A 112 -0.25 6.85 -28.42
N THR A 113 -0.86 7.59 -29.36
CA THR A 113 -0.13 8.24 -30.44
C THR A 113 0.85 9.30 -29.91
N ALA A 114 0.42 10.13 -28.95
CA ALA A 114 1.27 11.16 -28.36
C ALA A 114 2.52 10.57 -27.69
N VAL A 115 2.39 9.48 -26.94
CA VAL A 115 3.52 8.77 -26.33
C VAL A 115 4.45 8.18 -27.39
N GLN A 116 3.89 7.56 -28.43
CA GLN A 116 4.70 7.00 -29.53
C GLN A 116 5.50 8.07 -30.27
N ASP A 117 4.86 9.19 -30.60
CA ASP A 117 5.51 10.31 -31.29
C ASP A 117 6.57 10.96 -30.39
N ALA A 118 6.31 11.13 -29.09
CA ALA A 118 7.25 11.70 -28.14
C ALA A 118 8.50 10.84 -27.97
N VAL A 119 8.35 9.52 -27.81
CA VAL A 119 9.51 8.60 -27.69
C VAL A 119 10.31 8.57 -28.98
N ARG A 120 9.65 8.52 -30.14
CA ARG A 120 10.33 8.55 -31.44
C ARG A 120 11.09 9.85 -31.65
N LEU A 121 10.54 10.99 -31.24
CA LEU A 121 11.23 12.28 -31.30
C LEU A 121 12.43 12.30 -30.35
N ALA A 122 12.30 11.74 -29.15
CA ALA A 122 13.40 11.63 -28.20
C ALA A 122 14.53 10.75 -28.75
N ASP A 123 14.22 9.58 -29.31
CA ASP A 123 15.22 8.71 -29.96
C ASP A 123 15.95 9.46 -31.09
N LEU A 124 15.22 10.18 -31.95
CA LEU A 124 15.83 10.95 -33.04
C LEU A 124 16.84 12.01 -32.53
N TRP A 125 16.57 12.63 -31.40
CA TRP A 125 17.47 13.64 -30.81
C TRP A 125 18.63 13.02 -30.02
N LEU A 126 18.40 11.87 -29.40
CA LEU A 126 19.39 11.17 -28.58
C LEU A 126 20.36 10.35 -29.42
N ASP A 127 19.95 9.81 -30.57
CA ASP A 127 20.80 8.99 -31.45
C ASP A 127 22.08 9.72 -31.87
N ASP A 128 21.99 11.00 -32.25
CA ASP A 128 23.17 11.79 -32.63
C ASP A 128 24.01 12.23 -31.42
N ALA A 129 23.38 12.36 -30.25
CA ALA A 129 24.01 12.86 -29.03
C ALA A 129 24.64 11.75 -28.16
N THR A 130 24.34 10.48 -28.45
CA THR A 130 24.76 9.35 -27.62
C THR A 130 25.47 8.29 -28.46
N SER A 131 26.41 7.57 -27.85
CA SER A 131 27.07 6.42 -28.50
C SER A 131 26.38 5.08 -28.21
N LEU A 132 25.39 5.09 -27.32
CA LEU A 132 24.59 3.91 -26.96
C LEU A 132 23.41 3.82 -27.92
N PRO A 133 23.12 2.63 -28.49
CA PRO A 133 21.92 2.47 -29.31
C PRO A 133 20.66 2.62 -28.46
N SER A 134 19.53 3.02 -29.07
CA SER A 134 18.26 3.06 -28.36
C SER A 134 17.92 1.68 -27.78
N GLY A 135 17.63 1.66 -26.48
CA GLY A 135 17.19 0.47 -25.76
C GLY A 135 15.69 0.18 -25.94
N ALA A 136 14.94 1.12 -26.52
CA ALA A 136 13.51 0.98 -26.76
C ALA A 136 13.25 0.60 -28.22
N ALA A 137 12.63 -0.55 -28.44
CA ALA A 137 12.17 -0.98 -29.77
C ALA A 137 10.71 -0.54 -30.04
N SER A 138 9.96 -0.25 -28.98
CA SER A 138 8.57 0.21 -29.08
C SER A 138 8.19 1.09 -27.89
N ALA A 139 7.25 2.01 -28.13
CA ALA A 139 6.68 2.88 -27.11
C ALA A 139 5.22 2.49 -26.83
N VAL A 140 4.86 2.43 -25.54
CA VAL A 140 3.51 2.10 -25.09
C VAL A 140 3.05 3.11 -24.04
N ALA A 141 1.78 3.49 -24.12
CA ALA A 141 1.10 4.23 -23.07
C ALA A 141 0.30 3.24 -22.22
N TRP A 142 0.51 3.27 -20.91
CA TRP A 142 -0.20 2.42 -19.94
C TRP A 142 -1.00 3.23 -18.97
N SER A 143 -2.16 2.71 -18.57
CA SER A 143 -2.81 3.15 -17.34
C SER A 143 -2.00 2.69 -16.12
N ARG A 144 -2.34 3.21 -14.94
CA ARG A 144 -1.69 2.81 -13.68
C ARG A 144 -1.98 1.34 -13.38
N ALA A 145 -3.21 0.90 -13.65
CA ALA A 145 -3.57 -0.51 -13.54
C ALA A 145 -2.78 -1.38 -14.53
N GLU A 146 -2.64 -0.95 -15.79
CA GLU A 146 -1.84 -1.67 -16.79
C GLU A 146 -0.36 -1.75 -16.38
N TRP A 147 0.20 -0.70 -15.77
CA TRP A 147 1.57 -0.72 -15.24
C TRP A 147 1.73 -1.75 -14.11
N VAL A 148 0.77 -1.84 -13.18
CA VAL A 148 0.78 -2.89 -12.14
C VAL A 148 0.83 -4.26 -12.81
N GLU A 149 -0.05 -4.53 -13.77
CA GLU A 149 -0.10 -5.84 -14.42
C GLU A 149 1.18 -6.17 -15.21
N ALA A 150 1.72 -5.19 -15.92
CA ALA A 150 2.88 -5.37 -16.77
C ALA A 150 4.19 -5.54 -15.99
N THR A 151 4.27 -4.99 -14.77
CA THR A 151 5.49 -5.03 -13.94
C THR A 151 5.49 -6.18 -12.91
N LEU A 152 4.34 -6.76 -12.61
CA LEU A 152 4.20 -7.86 -11.64
C LEU A 152 5.17 -9.03 -11.84
N PRO A 153 5.45 -9.52 -13.07
CA PRO A 153 6.41 -10.60 -13.26
C PRO A 153 7.82 -10.29 -12.75
N VAL A 154 8.27 -9.03 -12.91
CA VAL A 154 9.60 -8.62 -12.42
C VAL A 154 9.59 -8.50 -10.89
N TRP A 155 8.49 -8.01 -10.31
CA TRP A 155 8.33 -8.00 -8.85
C TRP A 155 8.37 -9.42 -8.25
N GLN A 156 7.77 -10.41 -8.93
CA GLN A 156 7.84 -11.82 -8.56
C GLN A 156 9.28 -12.31 -8.49
N GLU A 157 10.04 -12.13 -9.56
CA GLU A 157 11.45 -12.56 -9.63
C GLU A 157 12.33 -11.91 -8.55
N LEU A 158 12.04 -10.65 -8.19
CA LEU A 158 12.81 -9.91 -7.20
C LEU A 158 12.44 -10.30 -5.76
N VAL A 159 11.17 -10.57 -5.48
CA VAL A 159 10.66 -10.71 -4.10
C VAL A 159 10.55 -12.17 -3.67
N ASP A 160 10.24 -13.10 -4.56
CA ASP A 160 10.10 -14.52 -4.23
C ASP A 160 11.34 -15.09 -3.50
N PRO A 161 12.58 -14.85 -3.95
CA PRO A 161 13.77 -15.37 -3.26
C PRO A 161 13.93 -14.82 -1.84
N VAL A 162 13.45 -13.60 -1.58
CA VAL A 162 13.49 -12.98 -0.26
C VAL A 162 12.47 -13.64 0.65
N ALA A 163 11.23 -13.78 0.16
CA ALA A 163 10.14 -14.38 0.91
C ALA A 163 10.41 -15.87 1.23
N GLU A 164 11.01 -16.63 0.30
CA GLU A 164 11.45 -18.01 0.56
C GLU A 164 12.47 -18.10 1.69
N ARG A 165 13.49 -17.23 1.69
CA ARG A 165 14.53 -17.23 2.72
C ARG A 165 13.98 -16.85 4.09
N VAL A 166 13.07 -15.88 4.14
CA VAL A 166 12.41 -15.50 5.40
C VAL A 166 11.53 -16.64 5.91
N GLY A 167 10.77 -17.28 5.02
CA GLY A 167 9.92 -18.43 5.39
C GLY A 167 10.74 -19.64 5.88
N ALA A 168 11.86 -19.94 5.22
CA ALA A 168 12.78 -21.00 5.64
C ALA A 168 13.38 -20.71 7.02
N ALA A 169 13.91 -19.50 7.22
CA ALA A 169 14.47 -19.10 8.51
C ALA A 169 13.45 -19.17 9.65
N MET A 170 12.18 -18.83 9.40
CA MET A 170 11.11 -18.95 10.40
C MET A 170 10.78 -20.41 10.74
N GLY A 171 10.90 -21.32 9.76
CA GLY A 171 10.74 -22.76 9.97
C GLY A 171 11.85 -23.38 10.82
N ASP A 172 13.09 -22.88 10.67
CA ASP A 172 14.26 -23.35 11.43
C ASP A 172 14.20 -22.97 12.92
N VAL A 173 13.41 -21.96 13.30
CA VAL A 173 13.24 -21.55 14.71
C VAL A 173 12.19 -22.39 15.45
N LEU A 174 11.42 -23.24 14.74
CA LEU A 174 10.40 -24.09 15.36
C LEU A 174 11.07 -25.32 16.02
N PRO A 175 10.78 -25.60 17.31
CA PRO A 175 11.28 -26.79 18.00
C PRO A 175 10.96 -28.09 17.24
N GLU A 176 11.93 -29.01 17.21
CA GLU A 176 11.82 -30.29 16.48
C GLU A 176 10.62 -31.12 16.96
N GLU A 177 10.24 -31.03 18.24
CA GLU A 177 9.08 -31.74 18.78
C GLU A 177 7.74 -31.23 18.21
N MET A 178 7.70 -29.95 17.79
CA MET A 178 6.53 -29.37 17.15
C MET A 178 6.51 -29.59 15.65
N GLN A 179 7.65 -29.76 14.95
CA GLN A 179 7.66 -29.93 13.49
C GLN A 179 6.85 -31.14 13.00
N ALA A 180 6.92 -32.28 13.69
CA ALA A 180 6.21 -33.50 13.30
C ALA A 180 4.69 -33.43 13.56
N MET A 181 4.27 -32.70 14.60
CA MET A 181 2.85 -32.47 14.95
C MET A 181 2.27 -31.24 14.26
N ALA A 182 3.12 -30.34 13.75
CA ALA A 182 2.73 -29.07 13.16
C ALA A 182 2.69 -29.11 11.63
N GLY A 183 2.86 -30.24 10.94
CA GLY A 183 2.80 -30.29 9.46
C GLY A 183 1.62 -29.49 8.86
N PRO A 184 0.37 -29.71 9.32
CA PRO A 184 -0.78 -28.91 8.90
C PRO A 184 -0.72 -27.43 9.35
N LEU A 185 -0.20 -27.16 10.55
CA LEU A 185 -0.02 -25.82 11.13
C LEU A 185 1.05 -25.00 10.39
N ILE A 186 2.12 -25.64 9.92
CA ILE A 186 3.21 -25.05 9.15
C ILE A 186 2.71 -24.66 7.76
N GLY A 187 1.90 -25.51 7.12
CA GLY A 187 1.22 -25.18 5.87
C GLY A 187 0.33 -23.93 6.01
N MET A 188 -0.46 -23.87 7.08
CA MET A 188 -1.30 -22.71 7.41
C MET A 188 -0.47 -21.45 7.72
N MET A 189 0.65 -21.59 8.43
CA MET A 189 1.55 -20.47 8.73
C MET A 189 2.20 -19.93 7.44
N ARG A 190 2.57 -20.82 6.51
CA ARG A 190 3.12 -20.44 5.20
C ARG A 190 2.07 -19.72 4.35
N SER A 191 0.83 -20.21 4.30
CA SER A 191 -0.24 -19.55 3.54
C SER A 191 -0.58 -18.17 4.14
N MET A 192 -0.64 -18.07 5.47
CA MET A 192 -0.82 -16.80 6.17
C MET A 192 0.35 -15.83 5.92
N GLY A 193 1.60 -16.33 5.96
CA GLY A 193 2.79 -15.54 5.64
C GLY A 193 2.78 -15.03 4.21
N GLY A 194 2.50 -15.91 3.24
CA GLY A 194 2.38 -15.55 1.83
C GLY A 194 1.26 -14.54 1.57
N ALA A 195 0.15 -14.65 2.30
CA ALA A 195 -0.90 -13.64 2.27
C ALA A 195 -0.41 -12.30 2.83
N MET A 196 0.24 -12.28 4.00
CA MET A 196 0.79 -11.04 4.57
C MET A 196 1.78 -10.34 3.64
N PHE A 197 2.68 -11.10 3.00
CA PHE A 197 3.58 -10.56 1.97
C PHE A 197 2.79 -10.02 0.78
N GLY A 198 1.82 -10.79 0.28
CA GLY A 198 0.98 -10.36 -0.84
C GLY A 198 0.25 -9.04 -0.56
N THR A 199 -0.29 -8.87 0.64
CA THR A 199 -0.95 -7.61 1.05
C THR A 199 0.00 -6.42 1.05
N GLN A 200 1.18 -6.57 1.68
CA GLN A 200 2.15 -5.49 1.78
C GLN A 200 2.72 -5.11 0.41
N ILE A 201 3.07 -6.11 -0.41
CA ILE A 201 3.58 -5.88 -1.76
C ILE A 201 2.50 -5.25 -2.64
N GLY A 202 1.26 -5.74 -2.56
CA GLY A 202 0.14 -5.18 -3.32
C GLY A 202 -0.08 -3.70 -3.00
N GLN A 203 -0.08 -3.34 -1.71
CA GLN A 203 -0.19 -1.94 -1.30
C GLN A 203 0.99 -1.10 -1.81
N ALA A 204 2.22 -1.57 -1.63
CA ALA A 204 3.42 -0.84 -2.04
C ALA A 204 3.47 -0.63 -3.56
N VAL A 205 3.22 -1.67 -4.36
CA VAL A 205 3.15 -1.60 -5.82
C VAL A 205 2.00 -0.69 -6.27
N GLY A 206 0.86 -0.74 -5.59
CA GLY A 206 -0.28 0.12 -5.92
C GLY A 206 -0.03 1.61 -5.62
N VAL A 207 0.63 1.93 -4.51
CA VAL A 207 1.06 3.30 -4.19
C VAL A 207 2.09 3.78 -5.22
N LEU A 208 3.10 2.95 -5.50
CA LEU A 208 4.16 3.27 -6.45
C LEU A 208 3.60 3.52 -7.86
N ALA A 209 2.61 2.73 -8.29
CA ALA A 209 1.91 2.93 -9.55
C ALA A 209 1.22 4.30 -9.65
N GLY A 210 0.99 4.99 -8.52
CA GLY A 210 0.47 6.36 -8.46
C GLY A 210 1.55 7.45 -8.58
N GLU A 211 2.80 7.13 -8.30
CA GLU A 211 3.93 8.08 -8.28
C GLU A 211 4.75 8.04 -9.57
N VAL A 212 4.80 6.89 -10.24
CA VAL A 212 5.57 6.71 -11.48
C VAL A 212 4.86 7.31 -12.70
N VAL A 213 5.67 7.76 -13.65
CA VAL A 213 5.33 8.24 -14.99
C VAL A 213 5.85 7.31 -16.09
N GLY A 214 6.65 6.29 -15.76
CA GLY A 214 7.15 5.30 -16.72
C GLY A 214 7.67 3.99 -16.09
N SER A 215 8.12 3.07 -16.95
CA SER A 215 8.62 1.73 -16.53
C SER A 215 10.02 1.72 -15.93
N THR A 216 10.75 2.84 -15.96
CA THR A 216 12.17 2.92 -15.56
C THR A 216 12.43 3.90 -14.42
N ASP A 217 11.39 4.50 -13.83
CA ASP A 217 11.52 5.59 -12.86
C ASP A 217 12.23 5.17 -11.56
N ILE A 218 12.09 3.90 -11.17
CA ILE A 218 12.67 3.38 -9.94
C ILE A 218 14.07 2.76 -10.13
N GLY A 219 14.67 2.91 -11.31
CA GLY A 219 16.01 2.38 -11.62
C GLY A 219 16.06 0.86 -11.83
N LEU A 220 14.91 0.17 -11.82
CA LEU A 220 14.76 -1.24 -12.17
C LEU A 220 14.08 -1.39 -13.53
N PRO A 221 14.49 -2.35 -14.38
CA PRO A 221 13.85 -2.62 -15.66
C PRO A 221 12.55 -3.41 -15.44
N LEU A 222 11.50 -2.74 -14.94
CA LEU A 222 10.24 -3.40 -14.59
C LEU A 222 9.37 -3.75 -15.80
N GLY A 223 9.54 -3.02 -16.91
CA GLY A 223 8.78 -3.25 -18.13
C GLY A 223 9.35 -4.41 -18.96
N PRO A 224 8.56 -4.99 -19.89
CA PRO A 224 9.06 -5.96 -20.85
C PRO A 224 10.25 -5.40 -21.64
N ALA A 225 11.21 -6.26 -21.97
CA ALA A 225 12.40 -5.88 -22.71
C ALA A 225 12.05 -5.13 -24.01
N GLY A 226 12.76 -4.03 -24.27
CA GLY A 226 12.58 -3.22 -25.48
C GLY A 226 11.29 -2.39 -25.52
N LYS A 227 10.53 -2.27 -24.43
CA LYS A 227 9.35 -1.40 -24.35
C LYS A 227 9.62 -0.19 -23.45
N ALA A 228 9.58 1.00 -24.04
CA ALA A 228 9.47 2.24 -23.29
C ALA A 228 7.99 2.45 -22.94
N ALA A 229 7.64 2.30 -21.66
CA ALA A 229 6.28 2.56 -21.20
C ALA A 229 6.20 3.90 -20.47
N LEU A 230 5.21 4.71 -20.83
CA LEU A 230 4.85 5.96 -20.15
C LEU A 230 3.41 5.91 -19.65
N LEU A 231 3.16 6.57 -18.54
CA LEU A 231 1.84 6.67 -17.90
C LEU A 231 1.34 8.11 -18.07
N PRO A 232 0.45 8.37 -19.05
CA PRO A 232 -0.16 9.69 -19.21
C PRO A 232 -1.00 10.05 -17.98
N LEU A 233 -1.03 11.35 -17.64
CA LEU A 233 -1.76 11.91 -16.50
C LEU A 233 -3.24 12.15 -16.82
#